data_AF-A0A1G8BCT7-F1
#
_entry.id   AF-A0A1G8BCT7-F1
#
_cell.length_a   1.000
_cell.length_b   1.000
_cell.length_c   1.000
_cell.angle_alpha   90.00
_cell.angle_beta   90.00
_cell.angle_gamma   90.00
#
_symmetry.space_group_name_H-M   'P 1'
#
loop_
_entity.id
_entity.type
_entity.pdbx_description
1 polymer ?
#
loop_
_entity_poly.entity_id
_entity_poly.type
_entity_poly.pdbx_seq_one_letter_code
_entity_poly.pdbx_strand_id
1 'polypeptide(L)'
;MLIAVAFLIVGLVLLVWSADKLVYGSAALARNFGISPLVIGMTILAMGSSAPEMMVSATAALEGKTDTAVGNVLGSNIANIALILGITALIKPLSISSEVLRRELPLMIGVTLVAGAILWNDHLGFYEGVLLFVLFAAFIIAMIRISRKEQNKNDLLLSEQESEIPKGVSNGRAVLWVVVGLILLPIAADLLVKNAVVIAKYFGMSDLVIGLTIIAIGTSLPELAASLAGVLKGEDDMAVGNIIGSNVFNILAVMGIPGILNPSVLSEYAMGRDFWVMLGVSILLVIMALGKSRSINRIEGLILFLSFVVYQGYLFMNMAA
;
A
#
# COMPACT_ATOMS: atom_id res chain seq x y z
N MET A 1 -0.57 10.80 -26.73
CA MET A 1 0.20 9.71 -26.09
C MET A 1 1.40 10.21 -25.30
N LEU A 2 2.44 10.77 -25.94
CA LEU A 2 3.66 11.20 -25.24
C LEU A 2 3.40 12.22 -24.11
N ILE A 3 2.50 13.18 -24.34
CA ILE A 3 2.07 14.16 -23.32
C ILE A 3 1.42 13.46 -22.11
N ALA A 4 0.59 12.44 -22.35
CA ALA A 4 -0.07 11.71 -21.28
C ALA A 4 0.93 10.90 -20.44
N VAL A 5 1.90 10.25 -21.09
CA VAL A 5 3.00 9.56 -20.40
C VAL A 5 3.82 10.56 -19.57
N ALA A 6 4.16 11.72 -20.13
CA ALA A 6 4.89 12.76 -19.40
C ALA A 6 4.11 13.25 -18.18
N PHE A 7 2.81 13.55 -18.32
CA PHE A 7 1.98 13.96 -17.20
C PHE A 7 1.73 12.85 -16.19
N LEU A 8 1.68 11.59 -16.61
CA LEU A 8 1.61 10.46 -15.69
C LEU A 8 2.87 10.38 -14.82
N ILE A 9 4.06 10.50 -15.42
CA ILE A 9 5.34 10.48 -14.70
C ILE A 9 5.42 11.68 -13.75
N VAL A 10 5.09 12.88 -14.23
CA VAL A 10 5.06 14.09 -13.39
C VAL A 10 4.06 13.95 -12.26
N GLY A 11 2.87 13.43 -12.54
CA GLY A 11 1.83 13.16 -11.54
C GLY A 11 2.32 12.20 -10.47
N LEU A 12 2.97 11.11 -10.86
CA LEU A 12 3.53 10.14 -9.91
C LEU A 12 4.62 10.75 -9.02
N VAL A 13 5.58 11.47 -9.63
CA VAL A 13 6.65 12.15 -8.87
C VAL A 13 6.07 13.17 -7.88
N LEU A 14 5.10 13.98 -8.33
CA LEU A 14 4.44 14.95 -7.47
C LEU A 14 3.60 14.28 -6.38
N LEU A 15 2.97 13.14 -6.66
CA LEU A 15 2.16 12.40 -5.71
C LEU A 15 3.02 11.90 -4.55
N VAL A 16 4.11 11.21 -4.86
CA VAL A 16 5.05 10.69 -3.86
C VAL A 16 5.69 11.83 -3.08
N TRP A 17 6.15 12.88 -3.77
CA TRP A 17 6.80 14.02 -3.12
C TRP A 17 5.84 14.79 -2.21
N SER A 18 4.60 15.02 -2.64
CA SER A 18 3.62 15.75 -1.83
C SER A 18 3.13 14.92 -0.64
N ALA A 19 2.99 13.60 -0.77
CA ALA A 19 2.74 12.69 0.34
C ALA A 19 3.86 12.78 1.39
N ASP A 20 5.13 12.68 0.97
CA ASP A 20 6.29 12.84 1.86
C ASP A 20 6.26 14.18 2.61
N LYS A 21 5.98 15.30 1.92
CA LYS A 21 5.89 16.62 2.58
C LYS A 21 4.71 16.74 3.52
N LEU A 22 3.56 16.17 3.18
CA LEU A 22 2.41 16.13 4.06
C LEU A 22 2.73 15.39 5.37
N VAL A 23 3.35 14.21 5.25
CA VAL A 23 3.73 13.35 6.38
C VAL A 23 4.81 14.02 7.23
N TYR A 24 5.84 14.57 6.59
CA TYR A 24 6.92 15.31 7.25
C TYR A 24 6.38 16.49 8.06
N GLY A 25 5.53 17.32 7.45
CA GLY A 25 4.92 18.47 8.12
C GLY A 25 4.01 18.05 9.27
N SER A 26 3.19 17.01 9.07
CA SER A 26 2.26 16.50 10.07
C SER A 26 2.98 15.90 11.28
N ALA A 27 4.02 15.11 11.05
CA ALA A 27 4.84 14.51 12.10
C ALA A 27 5.59 15.58 12.91
N ALA A 28 6.15 16.58 12.23
CA ALA A 28 6.79 17.72 12.88
C ALA A 28 5.83 18.54 13.76
N LEU A 29 4.62 18.84 13.26
CA LEU A 29 3.60 19.55 14.05
C LEU A 29 3.14 18.74 15.25
N ALA A 30 2.82 17.46 15.06
CA ALA A 30 2.40 16.58 16.13
C ALA A 30 3.43 16.53 17.26
N ARG A 31 4.71 16.41 16.91
CA ARG A 31 5.80 16.45 17.88
C ARG A 31 5.89 17.79 18.61
N ASN A 32 5.80 18.91 17.90
CA ASN A 32 5.86 20.24 18.51
C ASN A 32 4.70 20.50 19.48
N PHE A 33 3.56 19.83 19.29
CA PHE A 33 2.43 19.83 20.22
C PHE A 33 2.54 18.78 21.35
N GLY A 34 3.68 18.11 21.48
CA GLY A 34 3.95 17.16 22.58
C GLY A 34 3.31 15.78 22.38
N ILE A 35 2.86 15.44 21.17
CA ILE A 35 2.42 14.07 20.85
C ILE A 35 3.64 13.16 20.89
N SER A 36 3.50 12.00 21.53
CA SER A 36 4.62 11.07 21.69
C SER A 36 5.07 10.50 20.33
N PRO A 37 6.40 10.27 20.14
CA PRO A 37 6.94 9.65 18.92
C PRO A 37 6.21 8.36 18.53
N LEU A 38 5.89 7.55 19.54
CA LEU A 38 5.12 6.33 19.41
C LEU A 38 3.77 6.55 18.70
N VAL A 39 2.97 7.53 19.13
CA VAL A 39 1.68 7.81 18.51
C VAL A 39 1.87 8.35 17.08
N ILE A 40 2.87 9.20 16.85
CA ILE A 40 3.17 9.75 15.52
C ILE A 40 3.54 8.63 14.55
N GLY A 41 4.41 7.71 14.95
CA GLY A 41 4.83 6.57 14.13
C GLY A 41 3.68 5.65 13.75
N MET A 42 2.89 5.23 14.74
CA MET A 42 1.76 4.32 14.52
C MET A 42 0.54 4.95 13.82
N THR A 43 0.52 6.27 13.63
CA THR A 43 -0.61 6.96 12.98
C THR A 43 -0.15 7.72 11.75
N ILE A 44 0.54 8.85 11.92
CA ILE A 44 0.91 9.76 10.84
C ILE A 44 1.89 9.10 9.87
N LEU A 45 2.94 8.43 10.36
CA LEU A 45 3.91 7.77 9.48
C LEU A 45 3.29 6.54 8.81
N ALA A 46 2.57 5.71 9.57
CA ALA A 46 1.91 4.50 9.06
C ALA A 46 0.84 4.81 8.01
N MET A 47 0.01 5.84 8.19
CA MET A 47 -0.93 6.29 7.15
C MET A 47 -0.22 7.02 6.01
N GLY A 48 0.93 7.62 6.31
CA GLY A 48 1.70 8.43 5.38
C GLY A 48 2.26 7.64 4.20
N SER A 49 2.73 6.42 4.44
CA SER A 49 3.23 5.53 3.39
C SER A 49 2.13 5.20 2.37
N SER A 50 0.90 4.96 2.82
CA SER A 50 -0.24 4.62 1.96
C SER A 50 -1.07 5.84 1.51
N ALA A 51 -0.61 7.06 1.79
CA ALA A 51 -1.30 8.28 1.38
C ALA A 51 -1.43 8.41 -0.16
N PRO A 52 -0.41 8.04 -0.98
CA PRO A 52 -0.55 7.99 -2.43
C PRO A 52 -1.70 7.09 -2.88
N GLU A 53 -1.76 5.85 -2.37
CA GLU A 53 -2.80 4.86 -2.68
C GLU A 53 -4.18 5.36 -2.28
N MET A 54 -4.32 5.86 -1.05
CA MET A 54 -5.58 6.42 -0.55
C MET A 54 -6.06 7.57 -1.44
N MET A 55 -5.17 8.49 -1.81
CA MET A 55 -5.54 9.63 -2.64
C MET A 55 -5.91 9.21 -4.06
N VAL A 56 -5.17 8.28 -4.67
CA VAL A 56 -5.47 7.79 -6.02
C VAL A 56 -6.78 7.02 -6.04
N SER A 57 -7.04 6.13 -5.07
CA SER A 57 -8.31 5.41 -4.98
C SER A 57 -9.48 6.33 -4.67
N ALA A 58 -9.30 7.36 -3.84
CA ALA A 58 -10.30 8.40 -3.61
C ALA A 58 -10.64 9.16 -4.89
N THR A 59 -9.62 9.63 -5.61
CA THR A 59 -9.81 10.38 -6.86
C THR A 59 -10.47 9.52 -7.93
N ALA A 60 -10.05 8.28 -8.10
CA ALA A 60 -10.68 7.36 -9.05
C ALA A 60 -12.16 7.11 -8.72
N ALA A 61 -12.50 6.90 -7.44
CA ALA A 61 -13.88 6.75 -7.00
C ALA A 61 -14.72 8.02 -7.25
N LEU A 62 -14.18 9.20 -6.97
CA LEU A 62 -14.85 10.49 -7.23
C LEU A 62 -15.08 10.73 -8.72
N GLU A 63 -14.23 10.18 -9.60
CA GLU A 63 -14.42 10.17 -11.05
C GLU A 63 -15.39 9.08 -11.55
N GLY A 64 -15.96 8.27 -10.66
CA GLY A 64 -16.85 7.16 -11.03
C GLY A 64 -16.13 5.92 -11.58
N LYS A 65 -14.83 5.78 -11.31
CA LYS A 65 -13.99 4.66 -11.74
C LYS A 65 -13.63 3.74 -10.57
N THR A 66 -14.64 3.15 -9.95
CA THR A 66 -14.47 2.27 -8.78
C THR A 66 -13.60 1.05 -9.10
N ASP A 67 -13.70 0.49 -10.32
CA ASP A 67 -12.80 -0.59 -10.77
C ASP A 67 -11.33 -0.20 -10.77
N THR A 68 -11.00 1.04 -11.15
CA THR A 68 -9.62 1.55 -11.06
C THR A 68 -9.14 1.64 -9.61
N ALA A 69 -10.01 2.09 -8.70
CA ALA A 69 -9.68 2.19 -7.27
C ALA A 69 -9.49 0.80 -6.62
N VAL A 70 -10.35 -0.17 -6.94
CA VAL A 70 -10.21 -1.56 -6.46
C VAL A 70 -9.01 -2.24 -7.10
N GLY A 71 -8.78 -2.03 -8.41
CA GLY A 71 -7.60 -2.51 -9.12
C GLY A 71 -6.31 -1.97 -8.51
N ASN A 72 -6.27 -0.69 -8.12
CA ASN A 72 -5.14 -0.13 -7.39
C ASN A 72 -4.87 -0.92 -6.09
N VAL A 73 -5.90 -1.20 -5.30
CA VAL A 73 -5.74 -1.97 -4.05
C VAL A 73 -5.22 -3.38 -4.29
N LEU A 74 -5.90 -4.15 -5.15
CA LEU A 74 -5.53 -5.54 -5.44
C LEU A 74 -4.12 -5.60 -6.06
N GLY A 75 -3.86 -4.71 -7.00
CA GLY A 75 -2.58 -4.59 -7.70
C GLY A 75 -1.45 -4.24 -6.75
N SER A 76 -1.64 -3.26 -5.85
CA SER A 76 -0.61 -2.88 -4.87
C SER A 76 -0.34 -4.00 -3.87
N ASN A 77 -1.36 -4.75 -3.45
CA ASN A 77 -1.15 -5.93 -2.59
C ASN A 77 -0.33 -7.02 -3.30
N ILE A 78 -0.63 -7.28 -4.57
CA ILE A 78 0.11 -8.23 -5.41
C ILE A 78 1.54 -7.73 -5.64
N ALA A 79 1.72 -6.44 -5.98
CA ALA A 79 3.02 -5.83 -6.21
C ALA A 79 3.88 -5.87 -4.95
N ASN A 80 3.33 -5.48 -3.80
CA ASN A 80 4.03 -5.52 -2.52
C ASN A 80 4.62 -6.91 -2.21
N ILE A 81 3.84 -7.97 -2.41
CA ILE A 81 4.31 -9.33 -2.14
C ILE A 81 5.19 -9.87 -3.27
N ALA A 82 4.71 -9.83 -4.51
CA ALA A 82 5.34 -10.55 -5.61
C ALA A 82 6.49 -9.73 -6.23
N LEU A 83 6.32 -8.42 -6.40
CA LEU A 83 7.35 -7.54 -6.96
C LEU A 83 8.34 -7.07 -5.88
N ILE A 84 7.86 -6.44 -4.81
CA ILE A 84 8.73 -5.77 -3.84
C ILE A 84 9.50 -6.79 -3.00
N LEU A 85 8.82 -7.68 -2.26
CA LEU A 85 9.54 -8.73 -1.53
C LEU A 85 10.37 -9.61 -2.48
N GLY A 86 9.87 -9.90 -3.68
CA GLY A 86 10.59 -10.65 -4.71
C GLY A 86 11.95 -10.04 -5.04
N ILE A 87 11.98 -8.76 -5.47
CA ILE A 87 13.21 -8.03 -5.78
C ILE A 87 14.10 -7.90 -4.55
N THR A 88 13.51 -7.58 -3.40
CA THR A 88 14.27 -7.33 -2.18
C THR A 88 14.99 -8.62 -1.71
N ALA A 89 14.30 -9.77 -1.77
CA ALA A 89 14.86 -11.08 -1.46
C ALA A 89 15.91 -11.56 -2.48
N LEU A 90 15.79 -11.17 -3.75
CA LEU A 90 16.82 -11.43 -4.77
C LEU A 90 18.14 -10.72 -4.45
N ILE A 91 18.08 -9.49 -3.95
CA ILE A 91 19.26 -8.72 -3.53
C ILE A 91 19.86 -9.34 -2.27
N LYS A 92 19.06 -9.50 -1.22
CA LYS A 92 19.49 -10.05 0.07
C LYS A 92 18.38 -10.92 0.67
N PRO A 93 18.68 -12.16 1.10
CA PRO A 93 17.70 -13.00 1.79
C PRO A 93 17.08 -12.28 2.99
N LEU A 94 15.76 -12.32 3.13
CA LEU A 94 15.01 -11.57 4.13
C LEU A 94 14.74 -12.46 5.34
N SER A 95 15.26 -12.12 6.52
CA SER A 95 14.80 -12.77 7.75
C SER A 95 13.36 -12.38 8.07
N ILE A 96 12.63 -13.28 8.72
CA ILE A 96 11.28 -13.02 9.18
C ILE A 96 11.22 -13.22 10.68
N SER A 97 10.81 -12.17 11.39
CA SER A 97 10.65 -12.21 12.83
C SER A 97 9.52 -13.15 13.25
N SER A 98 9.60 -13.66 14.49
CA SER A 98 8.52 -14.51 15.04
C SER A 98 7.20 -13.74 15.23
N GLU A 99 7.27 -12.41 15.33
CA GLU A 99 6.13 -11.53 15.50
C GLU A 99 5.36 -11.39 14.19
N VAL A 100 6.07 -11.13 13.09
CA VAL A 100 5.52 -11.14 11.74
C VAL A 100 4.81 -12.47 11.46
N LEU A 101 5.47 -13.59 11.80
CA LEU A 101 4.94 -14.93 11.52
C LEU A 101 3.67 -15.28 12.32
N ARG A 102 3.60 -14.87 13.59
CA ARG A 102 2.50 -15.27 14.49
C ARG A 102 1.35 -14.28 14.55
N ARG A 103 1.59 -13.02 14.17
CA ARG A 103 0.61 -11.94 14.32
C ARG A 103 0.26 -11.31 12.98
N GLU A 104 1.24 -10.86 12.22
CA GLU A 104 1.01 -10.01 11.05
C GLU A 104 0.58 -10.81 9.83
N LEU A 105 1.25 -11.94 9.54
CA LEU A 105 0.85 -12.83 8.45
C LEU A 105 -0.55 -13.42 8.63
N PRO A 106 -0.94 -13.99 9.81
CA PRO A 106 -2.30 -14.46 10.02
C PRO A 106 -3.34 -13.35 9.90
N LEU A 107 -3.03 -12.14 10.38
CA LEU A 107 -3.90 -10.98 10.26
C LEU A 107 -4.09 -10.59 8.79
N MET A 108 -3.01 -10.50 8.02
CA MET A 108 -3.05 -10.21 6.59
C MET A 108 -3.92 -11.22 5.86
N ILE A 109 -3.73 -12.52 6.09
CA ILE A 109 -4.60 -13.56 5.50
C ILE A 109 -6.06 -13.38 5.91
N GLY A 110 -6.33 -13.12 7.20
CA GLY A 110 -7.70 -12.89 7.68
C GLY A 110 -8.37 -11.70 6.98
N VAL A 111 -7.65 -10.59 6.84
CA VAL A 111 -8.11 -9.38 6.15
C VAL A 111 -8.30 -9.63 4.65
N THR A 112 -7.40 -10.38 4.02
CA THR A 112 -7.55 -10.83 2.63
C THR A 112 -8.82 -11.67 2.44
N LEU A 113 -9.12 -12.60 3.35
CA LEU A 113 -10.35 -13.38 3.28
C LEU A 113 -11.61 -12.52 3.47
N VAL A 114 -11.55 -11.48 4.32
CA VAL A 114 -12.63 -10.49 4.44
C VAL A 114 -12.83 -9.74 3.11
N ALA A 115 -11.75 -9.35 2.43
CA ALA A 115 -11.85 -8.74 1.10
C ALA A 115 -12.52 -9.68 0.09
N GLY A 116 -12.16 -10.96 0.08
CA GLY A 116 -12.81 -11.95 -0.79
C GLY A 116 -14.30 -12.13 -0.50
N ALA A 117 -14.70 -12.08 0.77
CA ALA A 117 -16.11 -12.13 1.15
C ALA A 117 -16.89 -10.89 0.69
N ILE A 118 -16.27 -9.71 0.76
CA ILE A 118 -16.84 -8.44 0.29
C ILE A 118 -16.98 -8.44 -1.24
N LEU A 119 -15.97 -8.92 -1.95
CA LEU A 119 -15.96 -8.92 -3.42
C LEU A 119 -16.75 -10.08 -4.04
N TRP A 120 -17.26 -11.01 -3.24
CA TRP A 120 -17.86 -12.27 -3.72
C TRP A 120 -19.02 -12.09 -4.72
N ASN A 121 -19.80 -11.02 -4.57
CA ASN A 121 -20.95 -10.71 -5.41
C ASN A 121 -20.67 -9.63 -6.47
N ASP A 122 -19.38 -9.35 -6.74
CA ASP A 122 -18.93 -8.33 -7.68
C ASP A 122 -19.52 -6.93 -7.38
N HIS A 123 -19.77 -6.63 -6.11
CA HIS A 123 -20.32 -5.34 -5.69
C HIS A 123 -19.62 -4.82 -4.44
N LEU A 124 -19.08 -3.60 -4.53
CA LEU A 124 -18.53 -2.90 -3.37
C LEU A 124 -19.51 -1.80 -2.97
N GLY A 125 -20.27 -2.05 -1.91
CA GLY A 125 -21.28 -1.13 -1.40
C GLY A 125 -20.76 -0.20 -0.31
N PHE A 126 -21.64 0.73 0.09
CA PHE A 126 -21.39 1.69 1.17
C PHE A 126 -21.16 0.98 2.51
N TYR A 127 -21.94 -0.06 2.82
CA TYR A 127 -21.85 -0.76 4.09
C TYR A 127 -20.56 -1.57 4.20
N GLU A 128 -20.12 -2.16 3.09
CA GLU A 128 -18.83 -2.84 2.99
C GLU A 128 -17.68 -1.85 3.18
N GLY A 129 -17.76 -0.66 2.56
CA GLY A 129 -16.79 0.41 2.77
C GLY A 129 -16.70 0.88 4.23
N VAL A 130 -17.85 1.10 4.88
CA VAL A 130 -17.91 1.45 6.31
C VAL A 130 -17.36 0.33 7.19
N LEU A 131 -17.70 -0.93 6.90
CA LEU A 131 -17.18 -2.09 7.62
C LEU A 131 -15.64 -2.13 7.55
N LEU A 132 -15.06 -1.95 6.37
CA LEU A 132 -13.61 -1.92 6.18
C LEU A 132 -12.94 -0.82 7.00
N PHE A 133 -13.53 0.38 7.06
CA PHE A 133 -13.04 1.47 7.92
C PHE A 133 -13.19 1.20 9.43
N VAL A 134 -14.27 0.53 9.85
CA VAL A 134 -14.43 0.10 11.25
C VAL A 134 -13.36 -0.92 11.62
N LEU A 135 -13.10 -1.89 10.74
CA LEU A 135 -12.02 -2.87 10.91
C LEU A 135 -10.64 -2.20 10.88
N PHE A 136 -10.45 -1.19 10.04
CA PHE A 136 -9.24 -0.38 10.01
C PHE A 136 -9.00 0.33 11.35
N ALA A 137 -10.02 1.01 11.89
CA ALA A 137 -9.92 1.66 13.20
C ALA A 137 -9.63 0.65 14.31
N ALA A 138 -10.27 -0.53 14.29
CA ALA A 138 -10.01 -1.60 15.23
C ALA A 138 -8.57 -2.12 15.13
N PHE A 139 -8.05 -2.28 13.90
CA PHE A 139 -6.66 -2.67 13.63
C PHE A 139 -5.67 -1.66 14.20
N ILE A 140 -5.84 -0.36 13.93
CA ILE A 140 -4.98 0.69 14.49
C ILE A 140 -5.02 0.66 16.02
N ILE A 141 -6.21 0.57 16.63
CA ILE A 141 -6.34 0.50 18.09
C ILE A 141 -5.64 -0.75 18.66
N ALA A 142 -5.75 -1.90 17.99
CA ALA A 142 -5.08 -3.13 18.40
C ALA A 142 -3.56 -2.97 18.34
N MET A 143 -3.02 -2.45 17.24
CA MET A 143 -1.58 -2.21 17.08
C MET A 143 -1.05 -1.23 18.14
N ILE A 144 -1.76 -0.14 18.40
CA ILE A 144 -1.41 0.83 19.45
C ILE A 144 -1.36 0.16 20.84
N ARG A 145 -2.33 -0.70 21.16
CA ARG A 145 -2.38 -1.40 22.45
C ARG A 145 -1.24 -2.40 22.61
N ILE A 146 -0.90 -3.11 21.53
CA ILE A 146 0.16 -4.13 21.53
C ILE A 146 1.52 -3.46 21.70
N SER A 147 1.82 -2.44 20.90
CA SER A 147 3.08 -1.70 20.98
C SER A 147 3.28 -1.05 22.36
N ARG A 148 2.22 -0.49 22.97
CA ARG A 148 2.29 0.03 24.36
C ARG A 148 2.58 -1.04 25.41
N LYS A 149 2.19 -2.30 25.18
CA LYS A 149 2.45 -3.41 26.10
C LYS A 149 3.88 -3.95 25.94
N GLU A 150 4.47 -3.80 24.76
CA GLU A 150 5.82 -4.25 24.42
C GLU A 150 6.92 -3.22 24.74
N GLN A 151 6.55 -2.03 25.21
CA GLN A 151 7.43 -0.92 25.62
C GLN A 151 8.52 -1.25 26.67
N ASN A 152 8.51 -2.46 27.25
CA ASN A 152 9.56 -2.96 28.16
C ASN A 152 10.71 -3.69 27.45
N LYS A 153 10.67 -3.84 26.13
CA LYS A 153 11.80 -4.31 25.31
C LYS A 153 12.26 -3.17 24.41
N ASN A 154 13.56 -3.04 24.19
CA ASN A 154 14.15 -2.14 23.21
C ASN A 154 13.61 -2.48 21.81
N ASP A 155 12.46 -1.91 21.47
CA ASP A 155 11.78 -2.16 20.21
C ASP A 155 12.43 -1.32 19.11
N LEU A 156 13.17 -1.99 18.23
CA LEU A 156 13.93 -1.37 17.14
C LEU A 156 13.01 -0.61 16.18
N LEU A 157 11.77 -1.08 15.97
CA LEU A 157 10.75 -0.44 15.14
C LEU A 157 10.40 0.96 15.65
N LEU A 158 10.31 1.13 16.97
CA LEU A 158 10.02 2.42 17.60
C LEU A 158 11.19 3.40 17.43
N SER A 159 12.42 2.90 17.52
CA SER A 159 13.62 3.74 17.40
C SER A 159 13.81 4.29 15.98
N GLU A 160 13.40 3.53 14.96
CA GLU A 160 13.44 3.96 13.56
C GLU A 160 12.31 4.93 13.22
N GLN A 161 11.07 4.63 13.60
CA GLN A 161 9.97 5.57 13.43
C GLN A 161 10.27 6.90 14.13
N GLU A 162 10.89 6.87 15.32
CA GLU A 162 11.35 8.08 16.00
C GLU A 162 12.50 8.81 15.27
N SER A 163 13.34 8.07 14.53
CA SER A 163 14.39 8.64 13.69
C SER A 163 13.83 9.36 12.45
N GLU A 164 12.71 8.88 11.91
CA GLU A 164 12.00 9.50 10.79
C GLU A 164 11.26 10.79 11.20
N ILE A 165 10.93 10.95 12.49
CA ILE A 165 10.24 12.15 12.97
C ILE A 165 11.18 13.37 12.91
N PRO A 166 10.84 14.41 12.14
CA PRO A 166 11.70 15.58 11.99
C PRO A 166 11.98 16.27 13.32
N LYS A 167 13.25 16.68 13.53
CA LYS A 167 13.69 17.41 14.73
C LYS A 167 13.97 18.87 14.37
N GLY A 168 13.62 19.81 15.26
CA GLY A 168 13.96 21.23 15.11
C GLY A 168 13.22 21.99 14.01
N VAL A 169 12.10 21.46 13.52
CA VAL A 169 11.27 22.13 12.51
C VAL A 169 10.33 23.12 13.22
N SER A 170 10.39 24.41 12.87
CA SER A 170 9.47 25.43 13.41
C SER A 170 8.02 25.17 12.98
N ASN A 171 7.04 25.51 13.82
CA ASN A 171 5.61 25.38 13.51
C ASN A 171 5.21 26.01 12.16
N GLY A 172 5.72 27.20 11.82
CA GLY A 172 5.41 27.85 10.54
C GLY A 172 5.85 27.04 9.32
N ARG A 173 7.06 26.46 9.35
CA ARG A 173 7.54 25.56 8.29
C ARG A 173 6.76 24.25 8.24
N ALA A 174 6.40 23.70 9.39
CA ALA A 174 5.64 22.45 9.45
C ALA A 174 4.22 22.64 8.89
N VAL A 175 3.52 23.73 9.25
CA VAL A 175 2.24 24.12 8.64
C VAL A 175 2.37 24.34 7.13
N LEU A 176 3.43 25.03 6.68
CA LEU A 176 3.68 25.22 5.26
C LEU A 176 3.73 23.89 4.50
N TRP A 177 4.48 22.91 5.02
CA TRP A 177 4.58 21.59 4.39
C TRP A 177 3.26 20.81 4.40
N VAL A 178 2.49 20.90 5.48
CA VAL A 178 1.14 20.32 5.53
C VAL A 178 0.24 20.94 4.47
N VAL A 179 0.21 22.27 4.35
CA VAL A 179 -0.63 22.96 3.36
C VAL A 179 -0.19 22.63 1.93
N VAL A 180 1.12 22.64 1.65
CA VAL A 180 1.67 22.26 0.34
C VAL A 180 1.29 20.83 -0.02
N GLY A 181 1.47 19.89 0.92
CA GLY A 181 1.10 18.49 0.74
C GLY A 181 -0.40 18.30 0.50
N LEU A 182 -1.26 18.93 1.32
CA LEU A 182 -2.72 18.84 1.19
C LEU A 182 -3.26 19.38 -0.13
N ILE A 183 -2.61 20.39 -0.72
CA ILE A 183 -3.03 20.96 -2.01
C ILE A 183 -2.48 20.14 -3.16
N LEU A 184 -1.19 19.78 -3.13
CA LEU A 184 -0.56 19.12 -4.27
C LEU A 184 -0.91 17.64 -4.38
N LEU A 185 -1.17 16.94 -3.26
CA LEU A 185 -1.45 15.52 -3.26
C LEU A 185 -2.72 15.18 -4.09
N PRO A 186 -3.87 15.86 -3.90
CA PRO A 186 -5.05 15.65 -4.74
C PRO A 186 -4.83 16.00 -6.21
N ILE A 187 -4.12 17.11 -6.48
CA ILE A 187 -3.83 17.56 -7.85
C ILE A 187 -2.95 16.53 -8.57
N ALA A 188 -1.95 15.99 -7.89
CA ALA A 188 -1.07 14.97 -8.43
C ALA A 188 -1.81 13.64 -8.69
N ALA A 189 -2.70 13.24 -7.78
CA ALA A 189 -3.54 12.05 -7.96
C ALA A 189 -4.48 12.20 -9.16
N ASP A 190 -5.16 13.35 -9.30
CA ASP A 190 -6.02 13.67 -10.45
C ASP A 190 -5.23 13.65 -11.77
N LEU A 191 -4.06 14.27 -11.78
CA LEU A 191 -3.17 14.24 -12.95
C LEU A 191 -2.76 12.81 -13.30
N LEU A 192 -2.40 11.99 -12.32
CA LEU A 192 -2.01 10.59 -12.53
C LEU A 192 -3.18 9.76 -13.08
N VAL A 193 -4.35 9.79 -12.44
CA VAL A 193 -5.53 8.99 -12.81
C VAL A 193 -6.02 9.35 -14.21
N LYS A 194 -6.17 10.65 -14.52
CA LYS A 194 -6.64 11.09 -15.84
C LYS A 194 -5.70 10.63 -16.95
N ASN A 195 -4.39 10.78 -16.76
CA ASN A 195 -3.42 10.42 -17.79
C ASN A 195 -3.22 8.91 -17.90
N ALA A 196 -3.33 8.15 -16.80
CA ALA A 196 -3.37 6.68 -16.84
C ALA A 196 -4.55 6.20 -17.69
N VAL A 197 -5.73 6.81 -17.50
CA VAL A 197 -6.95 6.50 -18.29
C VAL A 197 -6.78 6.86 -19.76
N VAL A 198 -6.15 7.99 -20.10
CA VAL A 198 -5.85 8.35 -21.50
C VAL A 198 -4.96 7.31 -22.17
N ILE A 199 -3.89 6.88 -21.49
CA ILE A 199 -2.98 5.86 -22.01
C ILE A 199 -3.73 4.55 -22.21
N ALA A 200 -4.52 4.16 -21.22
CA ALA A 200 -5.23 2.90 -21.22
C ALA A 200 -6.29 2.78 -22.30
N LYS A 201 -7.12 3.82 -22.48
CA LYS A 201 -8.13 3.86 -23.53
C LYS A 201 -7.50 3.76 -24.93
N TYR A 202 -6.29 4.26 -25.11
CA TYR A 202 -5.56 4.08 -26.37
C TYR A 202 -5.14 2.62 -26.62
N PHE A 203 -4.78 1.88 -25.57
CA PHE A 203 -4.43 0.45 -25.66
C PHE A 203 -5.63 -0.50 -25.51
N GLY A 204 -6.84 0.03 -25.31
CA GLY A 204 -8.04 -0.78 -25.07
C GLY A 204 -8.05 -1.49 -23.71
N MET A 205 -7.32 -0.95 -22.72
CA MET A 205 -7.30 -1.49 -21.35
C MET A 205 -8.57 -1.14 -20.58
N SER A 206 -9.09 -2.10 -19.81
CA SER A 206 -10.18 -1.91 -18.86
C SER A 206 -9.74 -1.04 -17.68
N ASP A 207 -10.69 -0.34 -17.04
CA ASP A 207 -10.41 0.50 -15.87
C ASP A 207 -9.77 -0.29 -14.71
N LEU A 208 -10.11 -1.58 -14.58
CA LEU A 208 -9.52 -2.50 -13.62
C LEU A 208 -8.03 -2.78 -13.92
N VAL A 209 -7.70 -3.15 -15.16
CA VAL A 209 -6.31 -3.43 -15.58
C VAL A 209 -5.40 -2.22 -15.41
N ILE A 210 -5.91 -1.00 -15.60
CA ILE A 210 -5.16 0.24 -15.31
C ILE A 210 -4.75 0.29 -13.84
N GLY A 211 -5.73 0.04 -12.95
CA GLY A 211 -5.53 0.00 -11.51
C GLY A 211 -4.46 -1.02 -11.13
N LEU A 212 -4.59 -2.25 -11.64
CA LEU A 212 -3.70 -3.38 -11.34
C LEU A 212 -2.27 -3.21 -11.86
N THR A 213 -2.07 -2.38 -12.88
CA THR A 213 -0.78 -2.25 -13.58
C THR A 213 -0.12 -0.91 -13.28
N ILE A 214 -0.40 0.10 -14.10
CA ILE A 214 0.30 1.38 -14.12
C ILE A 214 0.15 2.10 -12.78
N ILE A 215 -1.07 2.09 -12.22
CA ILE A 215 -1.35 2.81 -10.99
C ILE A 215 -0.75 2.09 -9.80
N ALA A 216 -1.10 0.82 -9.57
CA ALA A 216 -0.58 0.02 -8.47
C ALA A 216 0.95 -0.04 -8.43
N ILE A 217 1.61 -0.29 -9.57
CA ILE A 217 3.08 -0.29 -9.63
C ILE A 217 3.62 1.09 -9.27
N GLY A 218 3.02 2.15 -9.82
CA GLY A 218 3.46 3.53 -9.59
C GLY A 218 3.37 3.90 -8.11
N THR A 219 2.19 3.72 -7.50
CA THR A 219 1.97 4.10 -6.10
C THR A 219 2.80 3.27 -5.14
N SER A 220 3.18 2.03 -5.49
CA SER A 220 4.01 1.15 -4.64
C SER A 220 5.54 1.28 -4.86
N LEU A 221 6.01 2.19 -5.72
CA LEU A 221 7.44 2.50 -5.85
C LEU A 221 8.08 3.08 -4.57
N PRO A 222 7.41 3.94 -3.77
CA PRO A 222 7.92 4.40 -2.48
C PRO A 222 8.19 3.24 -1.51
N GLU A 223 7.28 2.26 -1.45
CA GLU A 223 7.43 1.05 -0.64
C GLU A 223 8.61 0.22 -1.10
N LEU A 224 8.83 0.13 -2.42
CA LEU A 224 10.01 -0.55 -2.96
C LEU A 224 11.29 0.14 -2.51
N ALA A 225 11.34 1.48 -2.62
CA ALA A 225 12.50 2.26 -2.17
C ALA A 225 12.74 2.11 -0.66
N ALA A 226 11.69 2.19 0.15
CA ALA A 226 11.76 2.03 1.61
C ALA A 226 12.23 0.62 2.02
N SER A 227 11.67 -0.42 1.39
CA SER A 227 12.02 -1.81 1.67
C SER A 227 13.45 -2.13 1.28
N LEU A 228 13.91 -1.64 0.12
CA LEU A 228 15.32 -1.75 -0.28
C LEU A 228 16.25 -1.01 0.69
N ALA A 229 15.89 0.21 1.10
CA ALA A 229 16.69 0.99 2.03
C ALA A 229 16.83 0.30 3.40
N GLY A 230 15.74 -0.25 3.95
CA GLY A 230 15.77 -0.98 5.22
C GLY A 230 16.63 -2.26 5.15
N VAL A 231 16.48 -3.04 4.08
CA VAL A 231 17.26 -4.28 3.91
C VAL A 231 18.77 -3.99 3.74
N LEU A 232 19.12 -2.89 3.08
CA LEU A 232 20.51 -2.44 2.95
C LEU A 232 21.11 -1.97 4.29
N LYS A 233 20.29 -1.52 5.24
CA LYS A 233 20.70 -1.19 6.62
C LYS A 233 20.72 -2.38 7.56
N GLY A 234 20.22 -3.54 7.14
CA GLY A 234 20.13 -4.75 7.97
C GLY A 234 18.81 -4.91 8.72
N GLU A 235 17.80 -4.12 8.37
CA GLU A 235 16.49 -4.04 9.04
C GLU A 235 15.45 -4.92 8.31
N ASP A 236 15.83 -6.18 8.05
CA ASP A 236 15.09 -7.09 7.15
C ASP A 236 13.67 -7.38 7.66
N ASP A 237 13.54 -7.63 8.96
CA ASP A 237 12.27 -7.93 9.62
C ASP A 237 11.27 -6.76 9.50
N MET A 238 11.77 -5.53 9.54
CA MET A 238 10.94 -4.32 9.40
C MET A 238 10.50 -4.11 7.95
N ALA A 239 11.38 -4.34 6.98
CA ALA A 239 11.02 -4.24 5.57
C ALA A 239 9.88 -5.22 5.22
N VAL A 240 9.94 -6.46 5.75
CA VAL A 240 8.87 -7.45 5.58
C VAL A 240 7.59 -7.03 6.31
N GLY A 241 7.70 -6.57 7.57
CA GLY A 241 6.55 -6.09 8.36
C GLY A 241 5.84 -4.89 7.71
N ASN A 242 6.59 -3.93 7.16
CA ASN A 242 6.03 -2.78 6.45
C ASN A 242 5.22 -3.19 5.22
N ILE A 243 5.68 -4.18 4.46
CA ILE A 243 4.94 -4.70 3.30
C ILE A 243 3.64 -5.39 3.72
N ILE A 244 3.69 -6.23 4.75
CA ILE A 244 2.51 -6.95 5.26
C ILE A 244 1.51 -5.95 5.85
N GLY A 245 2.01 -4.96 6.60
CA GLY A 245 1.23 -3.85 7.11
C GLY A 245 0.55 -3.06 5.99
N SER A 246 1.31 -2.65 4.97
CA SER A 246 0.79 -1.94 3.79
C SER A 246 -0.33 -2.72 3.10
N ASN A 247 -0.21 -4.04 2.99
CA ASN A 247 -1.30 -4.88 2.45
C ASN A 247 -2.57 -4.83 3.30
N VAL A 248 -2.45 -4.94 4.63
CA VAL A 248 -3.59 -4.78 5.54
C VAL A 248 -4.21 -3.38 5.43
N PHE A 249 -3.39 -2.33 5.37
CA PHE A 249 -3.84 -0.94 5.17
C PHE A 249 -4.56 -0.76 3.83
N ASN A 250 -4.02 -1.31 2.75
CA ASN A 250 -4.60 -1.21 1.42
C ASN A 250 -5.98 -1.87 1.38
N ILE A 251 -6.15 -3.04 2.00
CA ILE A 251 -7.45 -3.70 2.05
C ILE A 251 -8.43 -2.94 2.96
N LEU A 252 -8.03 -2.55 4.17
CA LEU A 252 -8.96 -1.97 5.14
C LEU A 252 -9.26 -0.49 4.88
N ALA A 253 -8.23 0.33 4.66
CA ALA A 253 -8.40 1.77 4.46
C ALA A 253 -8.62 2.09 2.98
N VAL A 254 -7.70 1.66 2.10
CA VAL A 254 -7.72 2.10 0.69
C VAL A 254 -8.92 1.53 -0.06
N MET A 255 -9.32 0.26 0.15
CA MET A 255 -10.54 -0.31 -0.45
C MET A 255 -11.83 0.21 0.20
N GLY A 256 -11.78 0.62 1.47
CA GLY A 256 -12.93 1.21 2.15
C GLY A 256 -13.36 2.53 1.51
N ILE A 257 -12.41 3.31 0.99
CA ILE A 257 -12.65 4.62 0.36
C ILE A 257 -13.61 4.53 -0.84
N PRO A 258 -13.34 3.73 -1.90
CA PRO A 258 -14.24 3.62 -3.02
C PRO A 258 -15.62 3.09 -2.61
N GLY A 259 -15.70 2.18 -1.64
CA GLY A 259 -16.99 1.70 -1.11
C GLY A 259 -17.83 2.82 -0.49
N ILE A 260 -17.22 3.79 0.20
CA ILE A 260 -17.93 4.93 0.78
C ILE A 260 -18.23 6.02 -0.27
N LEU A 261 -17.27 6.34 -1.13
CA LEU A 261 -17.36 7.48 -2.05
C LEU A 261 -18.16 7.17 -3.32
N ASN A 262 -18.06 5.95 -3.84
CA ASN A 262 -18.73 5.53 -5.07
C ASN A 262 -19.10 4.03 -5.03
N PRO A 263 -20.13 3.66 -4.24
CA PRO A 263 -20.66 2.30 -4.23
C PRO A 263 -21.03 1.86 -5.65
N SER A 264 -20.46 0.75 -6.12
CA SER A 264 -20.57 0.36 -7.53
C SER A 264 -20.50 -1.15 -7.72
N VAL A 265 -21.12 -1.62 -8.80
CA VAL A 265 -20.86 -2.95 -9.35
C VAL A 265 -19.45 -2.93 -9.93
N LEU A 266 -18.67 -3.96 -9.63
CA LEU A 266 -17.31 -4.15 -10.07
C LEU A 266 -17.25 -5.11 -11.26
N SER A 267 -16.12 -5.08 -11.95
CA SER A 267 -15.76 -6.10 -12.91
C SER A 267 -15.65 -7.48 -12.24
N GLU A 268 -16.25 -8.50 -12.86
CA GLU A 268 -16.18 -9.91 -12.41
C GLU A 268 -14.73 -10.43 -12.31
N TYR A 269 -13.79 -9.82 -13.03
CA TYR A 269 -12.38 -10.18 -12.97
C TYR A 269 -11.72 -9.79 -11.64
N ALA A 270 -12.23 -8.76 -10.95
CA ALA A 270 -11.68 -8.35 -9.66
C ALA A 270 -11.77 -9.49 -8.63
N MET A 271 -12.93 -10.16 -8.53
CA MET A 271 -13.10 -11.34 -7.68
C MET A 271 -12.69 -12.64 -8.39
N GLY A 272 -13.07 -12.82 -9.65
CA GLY A 272 -12.88 -14.06 -10.40
C GLY A 272 -11.42 -14.35 -10.79
N ARG A 273 -10.55 -13.35 -10.80
CA ARG A 273 -9.13 -13.49 -11.17
C ARG A 273 -8.20 -12.83 -10.14
N ASP A 274 -8.34 -11.53 -9.95
CA ASP A 274 -7.28 -10.72 -9.32
C ASP A 274 -7.21 -10.93 -7.81
N PHE A 275 -8.36 -11.09 -7.15
CA PHE A 275 -8.45 -11.54 -5.77
C PHE A 275 -7.73 -12.89 -5.55
N TRP A 276 -7.94 -13.86 -6.44
CA TRP A 276 -7.30 -15.18 -6.32
C TRP A 276 -5.80 -15.13 -6.52
N VAL A 277 -5.31 -14.25 -7.41
CA VAL A 277 -3.86 -14.00 -7.55
C VAL A 277 -3.30 -13.40 -6.26
N MET A 278 -3.96 -12.36 -5.72
CA MET A 278 -3.57 -11.73 -4.44
C MET A 278 -3.54 -12.75 -3.29
N LEU A 279 -4.58 -13.58 -3.16
CA LEU A 279 -4.64 -14.63 -2.15
C LEU A 279 -3.56 -15.68 -2.38
N GLY A 280 -3.34 -16.09 -3.63
CA GLY A 280 -2.33 -17.07 -4.02
C GLY A 280 -0.91 -16.62 -3.64
N VAL A 281 -0.52 -15.39 -3.98
CA VAL A 281 0.80 -14.85 -3.58
C VAL A 281 0.91 -14.64 -2.07
N SER A 282 -0.20 -14.29 -1.40
CA SER A 282 -0.25 -14.18 0.06
C SER A 282 -0.03 -15.53 0.76
N ILE A 283 -0.68 -16.59 0.27
CA ILE A 283 -0.48 -17.96 0.78
C ILE A 283 0.94 -18.44 0.48
N LEU A 284 1.45 -18.14 -0.72
CA LEU A 284 2.82 -18.50 -1.10
C LEU A 284 3.84 -17.86 -0.15
N LEU A 285 3.66 -16.57 0.17
CA LEU A 285 4.46 -15.87 1.17
C LEU A 285 4.40 -16.55 2.54
N VAL A 286 3.21 -16.94 3.01
CA VAL A 286 3.05 -17.65 4.29
C VAL A 286 3.80 -18.99 4.29
N ILE A 287 3.73 -19.75 3.20
CA ILE A 287 4.44 -21.03 3.07
C ILE A 287 5.96 -20.82 3.13
N MET A 288 6.48 -19.84 2.38
CA MET A 288 7.91 -19.48 2.39
C MET A 288 8.33 -19.02 3.78
N ALA A 289 7.51 -18.19 4.44
CA ALA A 289 7.80 -17.68 5.77
C ALA A 289 7.82 -18.75 6.87
N LEU A 290 6.99 -19.79 6.74
CA LEU A 290 6.96 -20.95 7.63
C LEU A 290 8.07 -21.98 7.33
N GLY A 291 8.89 -21.74 6.29
CA GLY A 291 10.00 -22.59 5.91
C GLY A 291 11.05 -22.77 7.01
N LYS A 292 11.88 -23.81 6.88
CA LYS A 292 12.88 -24.19 7.91
C LYS A 292 13.86 -23.06 8.27
N SER A 293 14.17 -22.19 7.31
CA SER A 293 15.10 -21.07 7.49
C SER A 293 14.47 -19.82 8.11
N ARG A 294 13.12 -19.75 8.21
CA ARG A 294 12.36 -18.53 8.60
C ARG A 294 12.86 -17.29 7.87
N SER A 295 13.15 -17.45 6.59
CA SER A 295 13.68 -16.41 5.74
C SER A 295 13.23 -16.64 4.30
N ILE A 296 12.98 -15.54 3.60
CA ILE A 296 12.73 -15.56 2.15
C ILE A 296 14.08 -15.55 1.46
N ASN A 297 14.45 -16.70 0.89
CA ASN A 297 15.71 -16.84 0.17
C ASN A 297 15.61 -16.30 -1.26
N ARG A 298 16.75 -16.24 -1.97
CA ARG A 298 16.81 -15.72 -3.35
C ARG A 298 15.96 -16.50 -4.35
N ILE A 299 15.82 -17.82 -4.17
CA ILE A 299 15.00 -18.66 -5.06
C ILE A 299 13.52 -18.35 -4.83
N GLU A 300 13.11 -18.22 -3.57
CA GLU A 300 11.76 -17.81 -3.20
C GLU A 300 11.45 -16.39 -3.71
N GLY A 301 12.40 -15.46 -3.59
CA GLY A 301 12.32 -14.14 -4.19
C GLY A 301 12.18 -14.17 -5.71
N LEU A 302 12.92 -15.06 -6.39
CA LEU A 302 12.79 -15.28 -7.84
C LEU A 302 11.41 -15.80 -8.21
N ILE A 303 10.86 -16.75 -7.44
CA ILE A 303 9.51 -17.30 -7.66
C ILE A 303 8.46 -16.20 -7.53
N LEU A 304 8.53 -15.39 -6.46
CA LEU A 304 7.65 -14.24 -6.26
C LEU A 304 7.74 -13.26 -7.43
N PHE A 305 8.95 -12.85 -7.80
CA PHE A 305 9.16 -11.90 -8.89
C PHE A 305 8.65 -12.44 -10.23
N LEU A 306 8.93 -13.71 -10.56
CA LEU A 306 8.43 -14.34 -11.79
C LEU A 306 6.90 -14.46 -11.77
N SER A 307 6.28 -14.74 -10.62
CA SER A 307 4.82 -14.77 -10.51
C SER A 307 4.21 -13.41 -10.85
N PHE A 308 4.84 -12.32 -10.41
CA PHE A 308 4.43 -10.96 -10.79
C PHE A 308 4.57 -10.71 -12.29
N VAL A 309 5.73 -11.05 -12.88
CA VAL A 309 5.97 -10.85 -14.31
C VAL A 309 4.99 -11.64 -15.17
N VAL A 310 4.70 -12.89 -14.81
CA VAL A 310 3.71 -13.74 -15.50
C VAL A 310 2.31 -13.15 -15.37
N TYR A 311 1.92 -12.70 -14.18
CA TYR A 311 0.62 -12.07 -13.95
C TYR A 311 0.45 -10.79 -14.77
N GLN A 312 1.42 -9.88 -14.75
CA GLN A 312 1.37 -8.66 -15.56
C GLN A 312 1.35 -8.98 -17.05
N GLY A 313 2.15 -9.96 -17.50
CA GLY A 313 2.11 -10.45 -18.88
C GLY A 313 0.73 -10.96 -19.29
N TYR A 314 0.07 -11.71 -18.41
CA TYR A 314 -1.31 -12.17 -18.62
C TYR A 314 -2.29 -11.00 -18.74
N LEU A 315 -2.21 -9.99 -17.86
CA LEU A 315 -3.07 -8.80 -17.94
C LEU A 315 -2.86 -8.02 -19.24
N PHE A 316 -1.61 -7.83 -19.67
CA PHE A 316 -1.31 -7.14 -20.93
C PHE A 316 -1.71 -7.94 -22.17
N MET A 317 -1.85 -9.26 -22.07
CA MET A 317 -2.43 -10.08 -23.14
C MET A 317 -3.98 -10.07 -23.13
N ASN A 318 -4.58 -9.76 -21.98
CA ASN A 318 -6.03 -9.72 -21.76
C ASN A 318 -6.48 -8.33 -21.31
N MET A 319 -6.05 -7.29 -22.02
CA MET A 319 -6.23 -5.88 -21.62
C MET A 319 -7.70 -5.48 -21.39
N ALA A 320 -8.64 -6.12 -22.08
CA ALA A 320 -10.07 -5.84 -21.98
C ALA A 320 -10.75 -6.52 -20.77
N ALA A 321 -10.06 -7.44 -20.10
CA ALA A 321 -10.52 -8.19 -18.94
C ALA A 321 -10.08 -7.52 -17.62
#